data_AF-A0A7M4AGD2-F1
#
_entry.id   AF-A0A7M4AGD2-F1
#
_cell.length_a   1.000
_cell.length_b   1.000
_cell.length_c   1.000
_cell.angle_alpha   90.00
_cell.angle_beta   90.00
_cell.angle_gamma   90.00
#
_symmetry.space_group_name_H-M   'P 1'
#
loop_
_entity.id
_entity.type
_entity.pdbx_description
1 polymer ?
#
loop_
_entity_poly.entity_id
_entity_poly.type
_entity_poly.pdbx_seq_one_letter_code
_entity_poly.pdbx_strand_id
1 'polypeptide(L)'
;MSENDAVAQFSPPLPSNEYSPVEKIVIWTAIGLSIAVLSGLVLAFDTVWTDTLKPIIWDPVVEDAGVAGDAGYTPQNTTIYTLSMLGCVVLFQALFRKWNLPTDEKMTLALIAWVCLAPVLRVLEDADFFASTHDVLFISPIIHLHLAAWLIAVAFISHRLGRRFDGQHNDRAQEAQATLLGGFLFTALMLHWYWLYVP
;
A
#
# COMPACT_ATOMS: atom_id res chain seq x y z
N MET A 1 47.37 -25.53 0.63
CA MET A 1 46.24 -24.80 1.23
C MET A 1 45.24 -24.59 0.12
N SER A 2 44.16 -25.36 0.08
CA SER A 2 43.16 -25.32 -1.00
C SER A 2 41.99 -24.43 -0.57
N GLU A 3 41.99 -23.17 -0.99
CA GLU A 3 40.80 -22.33 -0.93
C GLU A 3 39.95 -22.63 -2.17
N ASN A 4 39.04 -23.60 -2.02
CA ASN A 4 37.85 -23.66 -2.86
C ASN A 4 36.89 -22.60 -2.33
N ASP A 5 37.03 -21.36 -2.81
CA ASP A 5 36.01 -20.34 -2.66
C ASP A 5 34.78 -20.76 -3.46
N ALA A 6 33.92 -21.54 -2.81
CA ALA A 6 32.59 -21.85 -3.30
C ALA A 6 31.77 -20.55 -3.27
N VAL A 7 31.83 -19.78 -4.36
CA VAL A 7 30.91 -18.67 -4.62
C VAL A 7 29.50 -19.24 -4.51
N ALA A 8 28.77 -18.86 -3.46
CA ALA A 8 27.42 -19.33 -3.22
C ALA A 8 26.57 -19.07 -4.47
N GLN A 9 26.18 -20.14 -5.17
CA GLN A 9 25.36 -20.06 -6.36
C GLN A 9 23.97 -19.55 -5.94
N PHE A 10 23.74 -18.25 -6.11
CA PHE A 10 22.45 -17.64 -5.84
C PHE A 10 21.45 -18.14 -6.89
N SER A 11 20.36 -18.77 -6.45
CA SER A 11 19.28 -19.14 -7.37
C SER A 11 18.63 -17.87 -7.91
N PRO A 12 18.49 -17.71 -9.23
CA PRO A 12 17.90 -16.51 -9.80
C PRO A 12 16.45 -16.35 -9.28
N PRO A 13 15.99 -15.10 -9.09
CA PRO A 13 14.62 -14.85 -8.68
C PRO A 13 13.61 -15.39 -9.70
N LEU A 14 12.41 -15.74 -9.22
CA LEU A 14 11.32 -16.22 -10.06
C LEU A 14 11.05 -15.26 -11.24
N PRO A 15 10.84 -15.78 -12.46
CA PRO A 15 10.59 -14.92 -13.61
C PRO A 15 9.23 -14.21 -13.51
N SER A 16 9.12 -13.03 -14.14
CA SER A 16 7.95 -12.15 -14.00
C SER A 16 6.63 -12.72 -14.52
N ASN A 17 6.68 -13.78 -15.32
CA ASN A 17 5.51 -14.45 -15.86
C ASN A 17 4.91 -15.50 -14.91
N GLU A 18 5.61 -15.89 -13.84
CA GLU A 18 5.22 -16.98 -12.95
C GLU A 18 4.89 -16.49 -11.54
N TYR A 19 3.94 -17.19 -10.91
CA TYR A 19 3.62 -17.01 -9.48
C TYR A 19 4.13 -18.19 -8.67
N SER A 20 4.74 -17.90 -7.53
CA SER A 20 5.12 -18.92 -6.57
C SER A 20 3.89 -19.61 -5.96
N PRO A 21 4.02 -20.83 -5.42
CA PRO A 21 2.92 -21.49 -4.72
C PRO A 21 2.34 -20.64 -3.57
N VAL A 22 3.20 -19.95 -2.82
CA VAL A 22 2.80 -19.06 -1.73
C VAL A 22 1.99 -17.88 -2.25
N GLU A 23 2.46 -17.22 -3.31
CA GLU A 23 1.73 -16.10 -3.92
C GLU A 23 0.36 -16.56 -4.44
N LYS A 24 0.29 -17.73 -5.09
CA LYS A 24 -1.00 -18.28 -5.55
C LYS A 24 -1.95 -18.51 -4.39
N ILE A 25 -1.49 -19.11 -3.29
CA ILE A 25 -2.32 -19.35 -2.11
C ILE A 25 -2.84 -18.03 -1.55
N VAL A 26 -1.96 -17.03 -1.37
CA VAL A 26 -2.35 -15.72 -0.86
C VAL A 26 -3.34 -15.02 -1.80
N ILE A 27 -3.10 -15.03 -3.12
CA ILE A 27 -4.00 -14.45 -4.13
C ILE A 27 -5.38 -15.11 -4.08
N TRP A 28 -5.44 -16.45 -4.15
CA TRP A 28 -6.72 -17.16 -4.15
C TRP A 28 -7.46 -17.02 -2.82
N THR A 29 -6.74 -16.98 -1.71
CA THR A 29 -7.34 -16.73 -0.38
C THR A 29 -7.91 -15.32 -0.30
N ALA A 30 -7.18 -14.31 -0.77
CA ALA A 30 -7.65 -12.93 -0.79
C ALA A 30 -8.89 -12.76 -1.69
N ILE A 31 -8.88 -13.36 -2.89
CA ILE A 31 -10.04 -13.35 -3.80
C ILE A 31 -11.24 -14.06 -3.17
N GLY A 32 -11.03 -15.28 -2.64
CA GLY A 32 -12.08 -16.07 -2.03
C GLY A 32 -12.70 -15.37 -0.81
N LEU A 33 -11.87 -14.82 0.07
CA LEU A 33 -12.32 -14.05 1.23
C LEU A 33 -13.08 -12.79 0.81
N SER A 34 -12.58 -12.06 -0.20
CA SER A 34 -13.27 -10.88 -0.72
C SER A 34 -14.65 -11.23 -1.26
N ILE A 35 -14.76 -12.29 -2.07
CA ILE A 35 -16.05 -12.76 -2.59
C ILE A 35 -16.97 -13.20 -1.46
N ALA A 36 -16.47 -13.93 -0.47
CA ALA A 36 -17.24 -14.40 0.68
C ALA A 36 -17.77 -13.23 1.52
N VAL A 37 -16.93 -12.24 1.83
CA VAL A 37 -17.33 -11.03 2.55
C VAL A 37 -18.35 -10.23 1.75
N LEU A 38 -18.11 -9.98 0.46
CA LEU A 38 -19.05 -9.25 -0.39
C LEU A 38 -20.41 -9.96 -0.49
N SER A 39 -20.38 -11.28 -0.68
CA SER A 39 -21.61 -12.09 -0.71
C SER A 39 -22.31 -12.05 0.65
N GLY A 40 -21.55 -12.13 1.75
CA GLY A 40 -22.06 -12.04 3.11
C GLY A 40 -22.69 -10.67 3.43
N LEU A 41 -22.09 -9.58 2.97
CA LEU A 41 -22.65 -8.23 3.13
C LEU A 41 -23.99 -8.07 2.38
N VAL A 42 -24.18 -8.77 1.26
CA VAL A 42 -25.43 -8.73 0.50
C VAL A 42 -26.48 -9.69 1.07
N LEU A 43 -26.09 -10.89 1.48
CA LEU A 43 -27.02 -11.97 1.85
C LEU A 43 -27.28 -12.09 3.35
N ALA A 44 -26.36 -11.60 4.19
CA ALA A 44 -26.36 -11.76 5.65
C ALA A 44 -25.66 -10.56 6.33
N PHE A 45 -26.10 -9.35 6.00
CA PHE A 45 -25.48 -8.10 6.47
C PHE A 45 -25.32 -8.05 7.99
N ASP A 46 -26.38 -8.35 8.76
CA ASP A 46 -26.32 -8.28 10.22
C ASP A 46 -25.28 -9.24 10.80
N THR A 47 -25.25 -10.49 10.33
CA THR A 47 -24.30 -11.48 10.82
C THR A 47 -22.86 -11.14 10.43
N VAL A 48 -22.63 -10.72 9.19
CA VAL A 48 -21.28 -10.49 8.66
C VAL A 48 -20.74 -9.14 9.12
N TRP A 49 -21.50 -8.07 8.98
CA TRP A 49 -21.07 -6.72 9.37
C TRP A 49 -21.32 -6.47 10.84
N THR A 50 -22.59 -6.43 11.27
CA THR A 50 -22.98 -5.92 12.59
C THR A 50 -22.41 -6.77 13.73
N ASP A 51 -22.51 -8.10 13.62
CA ASP A 51 -22.13 -9.02 14.70
C ASP A 51 -20.66 -9.45 14.65
N THR A 52 -20.01 -9.38 13.48
CA THR A 52 -18.67 -9.93 13.27
C THR A 52 -17.63 -8.85 12.91
N LEU A 53 -17.69 -8.30 11.68
CA LEU A 53 -16.64 -7.42 11.18
C LEU A 53 -16.59 -6.10 11.95
N LYS A 54 -17.73 -5.50 12.28
CA LYS A 54 -17.81 -4.23 12.98
C LYS A 54 -17.11 -4.29 14.35
N PRO A 55 -17.48 -5.19 15.29
CA PRO A 55 -16.83 -5.22 16.61
C PRO A 55 -15.37 -5.67 16.58
N ILE A 56 -14.97 -6.51 15.61
CA ILE A 56 -13.61 -7.06 15.56
C ILE A 56 -12.64 -6.10 14.85
N ILE A 57 -13.09 -5.46 13.76
CA ILE A 57 -12.24 -4.67 12.85
C ILE A 57 -12.53 -3.17 12.95
N TRP A 58 -13.80 -2.78 12.92
CA TRP A 58 -14.17 -1.37 12.76
C TRP A 58 -14.19 -0.60 14.08
N ASP A 59 -14.83 -1.14 15.11
CA ASP A 59 -15.00 -0.47 16.39
C ASP A 59 -13.67 -0.11 17.06
N PRO A 60 -12.64 -1.00 17.09
CA PRO A 60 -11.33 -0.63 17.61
C PRO A 60 -10.69 0.53 16.84
N VAL A 61 -10.88 0.60 15.51
CA VAL A 61 -10.32 1.68 14.68
C VAL A 61 -11.00 3.01 14.98
N VAL A 62 -12.33 3.00 15.15
CA VAL A 62 -13.10 4.21 15.51
C VAL A 62 -12.80 4.67 16.94
N GLU A 63 -12.59 3.73 17.86
CA GLU A 63 -12.20 4.04 19.24
C GLU A 63 -10.81 4.68 19.31
N ASP A 64 -9.86 4.18 18.51
CA ASP A 64 -8.49 4.72 18.44
C ASP A 64 -8.45 6.11 17.79
N ALA A 65 -9.34 6.36 16.82
CA ALA A 65 -9.53 7.67 16.20
C ALA A 65 -10.30 8.65 17.10
N GLY A 66 -10.84 8.18 18.23
CA GLY A 66 -11.62 9.00 19.15
C GLY A 66 -10.75 9.82 20.11
N VAL A 67 -11.41 10.67 20.90
CA VAL A 67 -10.78 11.63 21.83
C VAL A 67 -9.82 10.99 22.85
N ALA A 68 -9.96 9.70 23.14
CA ALA A 68 -9.10 8.98 24.07
C ALA A 68 -7.78 8.51 23.44
N GLY A 69 -7.71 8.37 22.11
CA GLY A 69 -6.49 7.96 21.37
C GLY A 69 -5.91 6.61 21.78
N ASP A 70 -6.69 5.75 22.42
CA ASP A 70 -6.22 4.47 22.99
C ASP A 70 -7.30 3.40 22.83
N ALA A 71 -7.30 2.72 21.68
CA ALA A 71 -8.07 1.50 21.53
C ALA A 71 -7.35 0.32 22.17
N GLY A 72 -8.06 -0.42 23.03
CA GLY A 72 -7.60 -1.71 23.54
C GLY A 72 -7.55 -2.77 22.44
N TYR A 73 -6.43 -2.85 21.72
CA TYR A 73 -6.25 -3.89 20.70
C TYR A 73 -6.21 -5.29 21.35
N THR A 74 -7.05 -6.19 20.84
CA THR A 74 -7.07 -7.59 21.28
C THR A 74 -6.04 -8.42 20.51
N PRO A 75 -5.58 -9.57 21.03
CA PRO A 75 -4.72 -10.47 20.26
C PRO A 75 -5.34 -10.89 18.92
N GLN A 76 -6.68 -11.00 18.87
CA GLN A 76 -7.41 -11.35 17.66
C GLN A 76 -7.34 -10.26 16.59
N ASN A 77 -7.69 -9.01 16.91
CA ASN A 77 -7.67 -7.92 15.93
C ASN A 77 -6.23 -7.63 15.46
N THR A 78 -5.26 -7.66 16.36
CA THR A 78 -3.84 -7.48 16.06
C THR A 78 -3.36 -8.53 15.07
N THR A 79 -3.70 -9.80 15.30
CA THR A 79 -3.33 -10.90 14.40
C THR A 79 -3.94 -10.70 13.01
N ILE A 80 -5.23 -10.33 12.95
CA ILE A 80 -5.92 -10.07 11.68
C ILE A 80 -5.24 -8.93 10.93
N TYR A 81 -4.93 -7.82 11.59
CA TYR A 81 -4.27 -6.66 10.96
C TYR A 81 -2.88 -7.01 10.47
N THR A 82 -2.05 -7.65 11.30
CA THR A 82 -0.69 -8.04 10.92
C THR A 82 -0.68 -9.03 9.75
N LEU A 83 -1.50 -10.08 9.81
CA LEU A 83 -1.56 -11.06 8.73
C LEU A 83 -2.12 -10.46 7.43
N SER A 84 -3.10 -9.56 7.54
CA SER A 84 -3.64 -8.85 6.37
C SER A 84 -2.57 -7.96 5.73
N MET A 85 -1.79 -7.21 6.53
CA MET A 85 -0.67 -6.39 6.02
C MET A 85 0.41 -7.25 5.36
N LEU A 86 0.82 -8.36 5.98
CA LEU A 86 1.78 -9.29 5.39
C LEU A 86 1.25 -9.88 4.07
N GLY A 87 -0.04 -10.24 4.03
CA GLY A 87 -0.73 -10.67 2.82
C GLY A 87 -0.67 -9.62 1.73
N CYS A 88 -0.96 -8.34 2.04
CA CYS A 88 -0.86 -7.23 1.11
C CYS A 88 0.55 -7.07 0.53
N VAL A 89 1.60 -7.21 1.34
CA VAL A 89 3.00 -7.14 0.85
C VAL A 89 3.27 -8.22 -0.19
N VAL A 90 2.88 -9.47 0.08
CA VAL A 90 3.05 -10.58 -0.88
C VAL A 90 2.24 -10.35 -2.16
N LEU A 91 1.01 -9.86 -2.03
CA LEU A 91 0.14 -9.55 -3.17
C LEU A 91 0.72 -8.44 -4.05
N PHE A 92 1.14 -7.32 -3.46
CA PHE A 92 1.71 -6.19 -4.19
C PHE A 92 3.04 -6.57 -4.85
N GLN A 93 3.90 -7.32 -4.17
CA GLN A 93 5.12 -7.86 -4.77
C GLN A 93 4.81 -8.67 -6.03
N ALA A 94 3.87 -9.62 -5.94
CA ALA A 94 3.49 -10.48 -7.06
C ALA A 94 2.90 -9.67 -8.21
N LEU A 95 2.09 -8.64 -7.89
CA LEU A 95 1.45 -7.77 -8.87
C LEU A 95 2.46 -6.87 -9.58
N PHE A 96 3.35 -6.21 -8.84
CA PHE A 96 4.40 -5.35 -9.40
C PHE A 96 5.35 -6.14 -10.29
N ARG A 97 5.72 -7.36 -9.87
CA ARG A 97 6.52 -8.25 -10.70
C ARG A 97 5.78 -8.62 -11.99
N LYS A 98 4.49 -8.97 -11.91
CA LYS A 98 3.68 -9.33 -13.09
C LYS A 98 3.50 -8.16 -14.06
N TRP A 99 3.41 -6.93 -13.55
CA TRP A 99 3.33 -5.72 -14.35
C TRP A 99 4.68 -5.24 -14.91
N ASN A 100 5.76 -5.97 -14.61
CA ASN A 100 7.11 -5.64 -15.05
C ASN A 100 7.49 -4.20 -14.67
N LEU A 101 7.07 -3.76 -13.48
CA LEU A 101 7.46 -2.45 -12.96
C LEU A 101 8.97 -2.45 -12.69
N PRO A 102 9.68 -1.34 -13.00
CA PRO A 102 11.11 -1.24 -12.74
C PRO A 102 11.38 -1.40 -11.24
N THR A 103 12.12 -2.43 -10.85
CA THR A 103 12.56 -2.64 -9.47
C THR A 103 14.01 -2.20 -9.31
N ASP A 104 14.28 -0.94 -9.64
CA ASP A 104 15.61 -0.34 -9.52
C ASP A 104 15.83 0.22 -8.10
N GLU A 105 17.04 0.69 -7.82
CA GLU A 105 17.39 1.31 -6.53
C GLU A 105 16.48 2.51 -6.20
N LYS A 106 16.01 3.22 -7.23
CA LYS A 106 15.08 4.35 -7.08
C LYS A 106 13.73 3.90 -6.55
N MET A 107 13.22 2.74 -7.00
CA MET A 107 12.01 2.15 -6.43
C MET A 107 12.17 1.84 -4.94
N THR A 108 13.31 1.28 -4.55
CA THR A 108 13.60 1.01 -3.13
C THR A 108 13.61 2.30 -2.30
N LEU A 109 14.27 3.36 -2.79
CA LEU A 109 14.27 4.66 -2.13
C LEU A 109 12.86 5.26 -2.00
N ALA A 110 12.03 5.13 -3.04
CA ALA A 110 10.64 5.59 -3.01
C ALA A 110 9.82 4.82 -1.96
N LEU A 111 10.01 3.50 -1.85
CA LEU A 111 9.34 2.68 -0.85
C LEU A 111 9.80 3.00 0.58
N ILE A 112 11.08 3.28 0.80
CA ILE A 112 11.58 3.72 2.11
C ILE A 112 10.90 5.03 2.52
N ALA A 113 10.87 6.02 1.62
CA ALA A 113 10.19 7.29 1.89
C ALA A 113 8.70 7.09 2.20
N TRP A 114 8.04 6.17 1.50
CA TRP A 114 6.65 5.79 1.74
C TRP A 114 6.44 5.12 3.10
N VAL A 115 7.31 4.18 3.50
CA VAL A 115 7.24 3.55 4.83
C VAL A 115 7.42 4.59 5.94
N CYS A 116 8.32 5.55 5.77
CA CYS A 116 8.52 6.63 6.73
C CYS A 116 7.37 7.65 6.75
N LEU A 117 6.61 7.78 5.68
CA LEU A 117 5.49 8.74 5.61
C LEU A 117 4.36 8.37 6.58
N ALA A 118 4.03 7.09 6.72
CA ALA A 118 2.96 6.63 7.61
C ALA A 118 3.16 7.07 9.09
N PRO A 119 4.30 6.79 9.75
CA PRO A 119 4.51 7.24 11.14
C PRO A 119 4.58 8.77 11.26
N VAL A 120 5.10 9.48 10.26
CA VAL A 120 5.08 10.96 10.26
C VAL A 120 3.66 11.49 10.24
N LEU A 121 2.79 10.95 9.38
CA LEU A 121 1.39 11.36 9.32
C LEU A 121 0.63 11.01 10.61
N ARG A 122 0.93 9.85 11.24
CA ARG A 122 0.37 9.50 12.55
C ARG A 122 0.75 10.50 13.63
N VAL A 123 2.03 10.90 13.70
CA VAL A 123 2.51 11.89 14.68
C VAL A 123 1.92 13.28 14.42
N LEU A 124 1.69 13.65 13.16
CA LEU A 124 1.02 14.90 12.82
C LEU A 124 -0.46 14.86 13.22
N GLU A 125 -1.14 13.72 13.05
CA GLU A 125 -2.49 13.54 13.57
C GLU A 125 -2.52 13.64 15.10
N ASP A 126 -1.61 12.97 15.81
CA ASP A 126 -1.50 13.05 17.28
C ASP A 126 -1.23 14.48 17.79
N ALA A 127 -0.75 15.37 16.90
CA ALA A 127 -0.50 16.78 17.17
C ALA A 127 -1.68 17.69 16.77
N ASP A 128 -2.85 17.11 16.48
CA ASP A 128 -4.05 17.81 16.00
C ASP A 128 -3.80 18.66 14.73
N PHE A 129 -2.88 18.22 13.86
CA PHE A 129 -2.54 18.98 12.64
C PHE A 129 -3.62 18.89 11.55
N PHE A 130 -4.37 17.79 11.51
CA PHE A 130 -5.42 17.53 10.52
C PHE A 130 -6.81 17.79 11.10
N ALA A 131 -7.82 17.94 10.22
CA ALA A 131 -9.19 18.10 10.66
C ALA A 131 -9.74 16.78 11.23
N SER A 132 -10.46 16.85 12.36
CA SER A 132 -10.97 15.70 13.12
C SER A 132 -11.93 14.77 12.36
N THR A 133 -12.42 15.21 11.19
CA THR A 133 -13.22 14.36 10.30
C THR A 133 -12.37 13.25 9.65
N HIS A 134 -11.04 13.39 9.65
CA HIS A 134 -10.10 12.53 8.95
C HIS A 134 -9.26 11.62 9.85
N ASP A 135 -9.41 11.69 11.17
CA ASP A 135 -8.59 10.95 12.17
C ASP A 135 -8.55 9.44 11.89
N VAL A 136 -9.69 8.86 11.52
CA VAL A 136 -9.83 7.44 11.14
C VAL A 136 -8.88 7.03 10.00
N LEU A 137 -8.48 7.94 9.11
CA LEU A 137 -7.55 7.64 8.02
C LEU A 137 -6.12 7.40 8.52
N PHE A 138 -5.75 7.95 9.68
CA PHE A 138 -4.40 7.87 10.24
C PHE A 138 -4.22 6.70 11.22
N ILE A 139 -5.31 6.00 11.53
CA ILE A 139 -5.31 4.80 12.38
C ILE A 139 -4.96 3.54 11.58
N SER A 140 -4.30 2.57 12.23
CA SER A 140 -3.99 1.27 11.64
C SER A 140 -5.23 0.37 11.56
N PRO A 141 -5.43 -0.42 10.48
CA PRO A 141 -4.56 -0.57 9.30
C PRO A 141 -4.84 0.43 8.18
N ILE A 142 -5.82 1.33 8.33
CA ILE A 142 -6.33 2.24 7.29
C ILE A 142 -5.22 3.15 6.74
N ILE A 143 -4.33 3.64 7.62
CA ILE A 143 -3.21 4.50 7.20
C ILE A 143 -2.33 3.84 6.13
N HIS A 144 -1.98 2.57 6.31
CA HIS A 144 -1.15 1.84 5.37
C HIS A 144 -1.88 1.53 4.06
N LEU A 145 -3.18 1.20 4.14
CA LEU A 145 -3.98 0.85 2.98
C LEU A 145 -4.21 2.04 2.05
N HIS A 146 -4.61 3.20 2.59
CA HIS A 146 -4.87 4.37 1.75
C HIS A 146 -3.56 4.94 1.19
N LEU A 147 -2.47 4.98 1.97
CA LEU A 147 -1.16 5.39 1.47
C LEU A 147 -0.64 4.43 0.39
N ALA A 148 -0.87 3.12 0.52
CA ALA A 148 -0.51 2.16 -0.52
C ALA A 148 -1.35 2.37 -1.78
N ALA A 149 -2.65 2.61 -1.64
CA ALA A 149 -3.54 2.92 -2.76
C ALA A 149 -3.07 4.18 -3.51
N TRP A 150 -2.68 5.23 -2.77
CA TRP A 150 -2.10 6.44 -3.34
C TRP A 150 -0.80 6.17 -4.09
N LEU A 151 0.13 5.43 -3.48
CA LEU A 151 1.40 5.03 -4.10
C LEU A 151 1.16 4.26 -5.40
N ILE A 152 0.28 3.27 -5.39
CA ILE A 152 -0.05 2.44 -6.57
C ILE A 152 -0.68 3.30 -7.66
N ALA A 153 -1.59 4.20 -7.31
CA ALA A 153 -2.23 5.10 -8.27
C ALA A 153 -1.19 6.03 -8.93
N VAL A 154 -0.32 6.66 -8.15
CA VAL A 154 0.74 7.54 -8.65
C VAL A 154 1.73 6.76 -9.52
N ALA A 155 2.14 5.56 -9.10
CA ALA A 155 3.04 4.71 -9.87
C ALA A 155 2.43 4.31 -11.22
N PHE A 156 1.17 3.89 -11.22
CA PHE A 156 0.45 3.49 -12.43
C PHE A 156 0.27 4.65 -13.41
N ILE A 157 -0.15 5.82 -12.92
CA ILE A 157 -0.34 7.02 -13.75
C ILE A 157 1.01 7.49 -14.28
N SER A 158 2.05 7.56 -13.44
CA SER A 158 3.40 7.96 -13.86
C SER A 158 3.97 7.01 -14.91
N HIS A 159 3.77 5.69 -14.74
CA HIS A 159 4.16 4.69 -15.75
C HIS A 159 3.42 4.91 -17.07
N ARG A 160 2.10 5.15 -17.03
CA ARG A 160 1.28 5.45 -18.22
C ARG A 160 1.72 6.74 -18.93
N LEU A 161 2.06 7.80 -18.19
CA LEU A 161 2.51 9.08 -18.74
C LEU A 161 3.93 8.95 -19.33
N GLY A 162 4.85 8.33 -18.58
CA GLY A 162 6.25 8.16 -18.98
C GLY A 162 6.41 7.34 -20.26
N ARG A 163 5.60 6.29 -20.43
CA ARG A 163 5.64 5.42 -21.63
C ARG A 163 5.48 6.13 -22.96
N ARG A 164 4.91 7.34 -22.98
CA ARG A 164 4.76 8.12 -24.22
C ARG A 164 6.09 8.60 -24.80
N PHE A 165 7.13 8.60 -23.98
CA PHE A 165 8.48 9.05 -24.33
C PHE A 165 9.46 7.87 -24.47
N ASP A 166 9.00 6.63 -24.28
CA ASP A 166 9.83 5.44 -24.43
C ASP A 166 10.39 5.35 -25.87
N GLY A 167 11.70 5.12 -25.97
CA GLY A 167 12.42 5.02 -27.24
C GLY A 167 12.90 6.35 -27.82
N GLN A 168 12.49 7.49 -27.27
CA GLN A 168 12.97 8.81 -27.68
C GLN A 168 14.16 9.25 -26.81
N HIS A 169 15.38 9.10 -27.34
CA HIS A 169 16.62 9.45 -26.63
C HIS A 169 17.11 10.87 -26.96
N ASN A 170 16.20 11.77 -27.36
CA ASN A 170 16.56 13.17 -27.59
C ASN A 170 16.37 13.98 -26.31
N ASP A 171 17.21 15.00 -26.12
CA ASP A 171 17.22 15.83 -24.90
C ASP A 171 15.86 16.48 -24.64
N ARG A 172 15.17 16.92 -25.71
CA ARG A 172 13.84 17.55 -25.61
C ARG A 172 12.77 16.61 -25.06
N ALA A 173 12.80 15.33 -25.42
CA ALA A 173 11.86 14.33 -24.97
C ALA A 173 12.09 13.98 -23.50
N GLN A 174 13.35 13.92 -23.07
CA GLN A 174 13.70 13.74 -21.66
C GLN A 174 13.29 14.94 -20.81
N GLU A 175 13.55 16.17 -21.27
CA GLU A 175 13.09 17.39 -20.58
C GLU A 175 11.56 17.46 -20.51
N ALA A 176 10.86 17.14 -21.61
CA ALA A 176 9.40 17.11 -21.64
C ALA A 176 8.84 16.05 -20.69
N GLN A 177 9.42 14.85 -20.67
CA GLN A 177 9.03 13.78 -19.75
C GLN A 177 9.25 14.20 -18.29
N ALA A 178 10.41 14.76 -17.96
CA ALA A 178 10.74 15.22 -16.61
C ALA A 178 9.78 16.34 -16.16
N THR A 179 9.49 17.29 -17.04
CA THR A 179 8.58 18.41 -16.75
C THR A 179 7.15 17.92 -16.52
N LEU A 180 6.66 17.01 -17.37
CA LEU A 180 5.31 16.45 -17.26
C LEU A 180 5.15 15.59 -16.01
N LEU A 181 6.09 14.68 -15.75
CA LEU A 181 6.05 13.83 -14.56
C LEU A 181 6.23 14.66 -13.29
N GLY A 182 7.19 15.59 -13.27
CA GLY A 182 7.40 16.51 -12.14
C GLY A 182 6.17 17.35 -11.84
N GLY A 183 5.57 17.97 -12.87
CA GLY A 183 4.34 18.74 -12.72
C GLY A 183 3.15 17.91 -12.24
N PHE A 184 2.99 16.69 -12.76
CA PHE A 184 1.98 15.74 -12.30
C PHE A 184 2.18 15.37 -10.83
N LEU A 185 3.38 14.95 -10.44
CA LEU A 185 3.71 14.55 -9.08
C LEU A 185 3.52 15.70 -8.08
N PHE A 186 3.94 16.91 -8.45
CA PHE A 186 3.73 18.10 -7.64
C PHE A 186 2.23 18.40 -7.44
N THR A 187 1.45 18.37 -8.51
CA THR A 187 0.00 18.60 -8.45
C THR A 187 -0.68 17.53 -7.60
N ALA A 188 -0.32 16.26 -7.79
CA ALA A 188 -0.84 15.16 -7.00
C ALA A 188 -0.53 15.34 -5.50
N LEU A 189 0.72 15.70 -5.17
CA LEU A 189 1.14 15.99 -3.80
C LEU A 189 0.33 17.15 -3.19
N MET A 190 0.18 18.25 -3.92
CA MET A 190 -0.60 19.41 -3.45
C MET A 190 -2.08 19.06 -3.26
N LEU A 191 -2.69 18.27 -4.15
CA LEU A 191 -4.07 17.81 -3.99
C LEU A 191 -4.23 16.89 -2.77
N HIS A 192 -3.27 16.00 -2.53
CA HIS A 192 -3.27 15.13 -1.36
C HIS A 192 -3.20 15.94 -0.07
N TRP A 193 -2.27 16.91 0.01
CA TRP A 193 -2.16 17.81 1.15
C TRP A 193 -3.39 18.69 1.34
N TYR A 194 -3.93 19.25 0.25
CA TYR A 194 -5.15 20.04 0.30
C TYR A 194 -6.30 19.24 0.88
N TRP A 195 -6.49 17.99 0.44
CA TRP A 195 -7.56 17.13 0.93
C TRP A 195 -7.45 16.80 2.42
N LEU A 196 -6.22 16.56 2.92
CA LEU A 196 -6.00 16.27 4.34
C LEU A 196 -6.09 17.51 5.24
N TYR A 197 -5.77 18.69 4.71
CA TYR A 197 -5.70 19.92 5.48
C TYR A 197 -6.98 20.77 5.43
N VAL A 198 -8.03 20.37 4.69
CA VAL A 198 -9.27 21.16 4.63
C VAL A 198 -9.78 21.41 6.06
N PRO A 199 -9.82 22.66 6.53
CA PRO A 199 -10.16 23.00 7.92
C PRO A 199 -11.65 22.82 8.22
#